data_AF-A0A0A1ZW25-F1
#
_entry.id   AF-A0A0A1ZW25-F1
#
_cell.length_a   1.000
_cell.length_b   1.000
_cell.length_c   1.000
_cell.angle_alpha   90.00
_cell.angle_beta   90.00
_cell.angle_gamma   90.00
#
_symmetry.space_group_name_H-M   'P 1'
#
loop_
_entity.id
_entity.type
_entity.pdbx_description
1 polymer ?
#
loop_
_entity_poly.entity_id
_entity_poly.type
_entity_poly.pdbx_seq_one_letter_code
_entity_poly.pdbx_strand_id
1 'polypeptide(L)' 'MKTSKCWVWFKGSLNNGGFWKEGFTCTFDEKPGVLIESPAYVTCRVPTWRVLTKEPEDLYKSPLIPDKAIWKII' A
#
# COMPACT_ATOMS: atom_id res chain seq x y z
N MET A 1 2.53 18.33 6.36
CA MET A 1 2.39 16.94 5.86
C MET A 1 2.84 15.99 6.93
N LYS A 2 2.05 14.95 7.26
CA LYS A 2 2.44 13.92 8.23
C LYS A 2 2.90 12.68 7.46
N THR A 3 4.19 12.38 7.54
CA THR A 3 4.76 11.12 7.10
C THR A 3 4.66 10.09 8.23
N SER A 4 4.37 8.85 7.89
CA SER A 4 4.31 7.75 8.87
C SER A 4 4.83 6.47 8.25
N LYS A 5 5.47 5.62 9.07
CA LYS A 5 5.82 4.27 8.64
C LYS A 5 4.56 3.51 8.28
N CYS A 6 4.64 2.71 7.23
CA CYS A 6 3.50 1.97 6.73
C CYS A 6 3.90 0.66 6.06
N TRP A 7 2.88 -0.16 5.90
CA TRP A 7 2.88 -1.41 5.17
C TRP A 7 2.11 -1.21 3.88
N VAL A 8 2.64 -1.76 2.79
CA VAL A 8 2.02 -1.71 1.47
C VAL A 8 1.67 -3.11 1.00
N TRP A 9 0.44 -3.32 0.55
CA TRP A 9 0.01 -4.60 0.02
C TRP A 9 0.42 -4.79 -1.43
N PHE A 10 1.09 -5.90 -1.70
CA PHE A 10 1.44 -6.38 -3.02
C PHE A 10 0.49 -7.52 -3.37
N LYS A 11 -0.08 -7.49 -4.58
CA LYS A 11 -0.98 -8.56 -5.07
C LYS A 11 -0.28 -9.92 -5.21
N GLY A 12 1.05 -9.93 -5.25
CA GLY A 12 1.83 -11.13 -5.53
C GLY A 12 1.83 -11.49 -7.01
N SER A 13 2.27 -12.72 -7.32
CA SER A 13 2.29 -13.29 -8.67
C SER A 13 1.34 -14.50 -8.76
N LEU A 14 1.25 -15.16 -9.92
CA LEU A 14 0.39 -16.34 -10.09
C LEU A 14 0.68 -17.46 -9.07
N ASN A 15 1.93 -17.60 -8.63
CA ASN A 15 2.36 -18.66 -7.71
C ASN A 15 2.56 -18.17 -6.27
N ASN A 16 2.63 -16.86 -6.05
CA ASN A 16 2.83 -16.26 -4.73
C ASN A 16 1.66 -15.34 -4.43
N GLY A 17 0.90 -15.66 -3.38
CA GLY A 17 -0.23 -14.84 -2.93
C GLY A 17 0.17 -13.41 -2.59
N GLY A 18 -0.86 -12.56 -2.40
CA GLY A 18 -0.62 -11.20 -1.98
C GLY A 18 -0.03 -11.13 -0.58
N PHE A 19 0.81 -10.13 -0.32
CA PHE A 19 1.48 -9.96 0.96
C PHE A 19 1.66 -8.48 1.32
N TRP A 20 1.69 -8.22 2.62
CA TRP A 20 2.04 -6.91 3.18
C TRP A 20 3.54 -6.80 3.32
N LYS A 21 4.08 -5.67 2.86
CA LYS A 21 5.50 -5.36 2.95
C LYS A 21 5.73 -4.10 3.77
N GLU A 22 6.62 -4.19 4.75
CA GLU A 22 7.12 -3.05 5.53
C GLU A 22 8.22 -2.27 4.79
N GLY A 23 8.79 -1.26 5.46
CA GLY A 23 9.90 -0.47 4.92
C GLY A 23 9.46 0.67 3.99
N PHE A 24 8.19 1.07 4.09
CA PHE A 24 7.64 2.23 3.39
C PHE A 24 7.31 3.35 4.37
N THR A 25 7.42 4.59 3.90
CA THR A 25 6.76 5.74 4.50
C THR A 25 5.58 6.16 3.64
N CYS A 26 4.48 6.55 4.27
CA CYS A 26 3.29 7.07 3.60
C CYS A 26 3.06 8.53 3.94
N THR A 27 2.56 9.28 2.96
CA THR A 27 2.06 10.65 3.14
C THR A 27 0.60 10.72 2.70
N PHE A 28 -0.25 11.23 3.59
CA PHE A 28 -1.65 11.55 3.32
C PHE A 28 -1.77 13.06 3.06
N ASP A 29 -2.33 13.41 1.91
CA ASP A 29 -2.61 14.78 1.49
C ASP A 29 -3.94 14.86 0.73
N GLU A 30 -4.25 16.02 0.14
CA GLU A 30 -5.52 16.25 -0.56
C GLU A 30 -5.60 15.53 -1.92
N LYS A 31 -4.49 14.97 -2.41
CA LYS A 31 -4.45 14.27 -3.70
C LYS A 31 -4.97 12.85 -3.53
N PRO A 32 -5.56 12.25 -4.58
CA PRO A 32 -6.11 10.90 -4.50
C PRO A 32 -5.02 9.87 -4.14
N GLY A 33 -5.41 8.89 -3.31
CA GLY A 33 -4.51 7.84 -2.84
C GLY A 33 -3.50 8.31 -1.79
N VAL A 34 -2.48 7.49 -1.58
CA VAL A 34 -1.43 7.67 -0.57
C VAL A 34 -0.09 7.63 -1.29
N LEU A 35 0.72 8.67 -1.08
CA LEU A 35 2.09 8.69 -1.59
C LEU A 35 2.93 7.74 -0.74
N ILE A 36 3.55 6.75 -1.36
CA ILE A 36 4.46 5.80 -0.69
C ILE A 36 5.90 5.99 -1.17
N GLU A 37 6.84 5.87 -0.25
CA GLU A 37 8.27 6.07 -0.49
C GLU A 37 9.05 4.95 0.18
N SER A 38 10.06 4.41 -0.52
CA SER A 38 11.00 3.42 0.02
C SER A 38 12.29 3.45 -0.79
N PRO A 39 13.48 3.29 -0.19
CA PRO A 39 14.75 3.27 -0.92
C PRO A 39 14.84 2.18 -1.99
N ALA A 40 14.07 1.10 -1.86
CA ALA A 40 14.08 -0.04 -2.77
C ALA A 40 12.99 0.02 -3.87
N TYR A 41 12.16 1.06 -3.88
CA TYR A 41 10.99 1.15 -4.76
C TYR A 41 10.83 2.55 -5.36
N VAL A 42 10.16 2.62 -6.51
CA VAL A 42 9.79 3.90 -7.11
C VAL A 42 8.71 4.57 -6.26
N THR A 43 8.94 5.82 -5.89
CA THR A 43 7.96 6.68 -5.23
C THR A 43 6.72 6.83 -6.11
N CYS A 44 5.55 6.45 -5.61
CA CYS A 44 4.30 6.52 -6.36
C CYS A 44 3.08 6.63 -5.44
N ARG A 45 1.91 6.89 -6.03
CA ARG A 45 0.64 6.90 -5.31
C ARG A 45 -0.09 5.59 -5.47
N VAL A 46 -0.53 5.04 -4.34
CA VAL A 46 -1.34 3.83 -4.28
C VAL A 46 -2.70 4.13 -3.65
N PRO A 47 -3.72 3.33 -3.93
CA PRO A 47 -5.01 3.44 -3.24
C PRO A 47 -4.85 3.28 -1.73
N THR A 48 -5.68 3.98 -0.96
CA THR A 48 -5.66 3.97 0.52
C THR A 48 -5.83 2.56 1.10
N TRP A 49 -6.69 1.73 0.51
CA TRP A 49 -6.92 0.35 0.94
C TRP A 49 -5.70 -0.58 0.74
N ARG A 50 -4.66 -0.14 0.02
CA ARG A 50 -3.38 -0.86 -0.10
C ARG A 50 -2.36 -0.48 0.97
N VAL A 51 -2.68 0.43 1.89
CA VAL A 51 -1.72 0.94 2.88
C VAL A 51 -2.27 0.73 4.29
N LEU A 52 -1.43 0.23 5.18
CA LEU A 52 -1.68 0.18 6.62
C LEU A 52 -0.60 0.95 7.37
N THR A 53 -1.00 1.79 8.32
CA THR A 53 -0.04 2.51 9.19
C THR A 53 0.35 1.72 10.43
N LYS A 54 -0.30 0.57 10.65
CA LYS A 54 -0.01 -0.39 11.71
C LYS A 54 0.38 -1.72 11.07
N GLU A 55 1.14 -2.51 11.81
CA GLU A 55 1.48 -3.87 11.42
C GLU A 55 0.20 -4.72 11.27
N PRO A 56 0.02 -5.43 10.14
CA PRO A 56 -1.12 -6.31 9.95
C PRO A 56 -0.97 -7.58 10.80
N GLU A 57 -2.08 -8.09 11.33
CA GLU A 57 -2.10 -9.34 12.10
C GLU A 57 -1.70 -10.57 11.28
N ASP A 58 -1.95 -10.53 9.97
CA ASP A 58 -1.56 -11.57 9.02
C ASP A 58 -0.98 -10.91 7.77
N LEU A 59 0.31 -11.19 7.52
CA LEU A 59 1.07 -10.66 6.40
C LEU A 59 0.55 -11.13 5.03
N TYR A 60 -0.19 -12.24 4.97
CA TYR A 60 -0.69 -12.82 3.72
C TYR A 60 -2.18 -12.57 3.50
N LYS A 61 -2.87 -12.01 4.50
CA LYS A 61 -4.27 -11.64 4.38
C LYS A 61 -4.44 -10.43 3.47
N SER A 62 -5.28 -10.59 2.45
CA SER A 62 -5.61 -9.51 1.53
C SER A 62 -6.35 -8.37 2.24
N PRO A 63 -6.12 -7.09 1.86
CA PRO A 63 -7.01 -6.01 2.27
C PRO A 63 -8.41 -6.23 1.71
N LEU A 64 -9.38 -5.48 2.23
CA LEU A 64 -10.69 -5.39 1.61
C LEU A 64 -10.59 -4.62 0.28
N ILE A 65 -10.52 -5.35 -0.83
CA ILE A 65 -10.44 -4.78 -2.18
C ILE A 65 -11.85 -4.40 -2.63
N PRO A 66 -12.12 -3.13 -3.00
CA PRO A 66 -13.43 -2.72 -3.52
C PRO A 66 -13.77 -3.38 -4.87
N ASP A 67 -15.04 -3.66 -5.16
CA ASP A 67 -15.49 -4.32 -6.41
C ASP A 67 -15.07 -3.56 -7.69
N LYS A 68 -15.01 -2.22 -7.62
CA LYS A 68 -14.52 -1.34 -8.71
C LYS A 68 -13.20 -0.67 -8.31
N ALA A 69 -12.29 -1.44 -7.72
CA ALA A 69 -11.02 -0.93 -7.23
C ALA A 69 -10.23 -0.22 -8.34
N ILE A 70 -9.90 1.05 -8.09
CA ILE A 70 -8.90 1.78 -8.86
C ILE A 70 -7.53 1.29 -8.42
N TRP A 71 -6.75 0.71 -9.33
CA TRP A 71 -5.45 0.12 -9.01
C TRP A 71 -4.26 1.07 -9.23
N LYS A 72 -4.43 2.04 -10.13
CA LYS A 72 -3.42 3.04 -10.49
C LYS A 72 -4.03 4.43 -10.33
N ILE A 73 -3.38 5.25 -9.51
CA ILE A 73 -3.66 6.69 -9.44
C ILE A 73 -2.77 7.31 -10.54
N ILE A 74 -3.39 7.79 -11.62
CA ILE A 74 -2.69 8.48 -12.74
C ILE A 74 -2.67 9.97 -12.47
#